data_AF-A0A2A2TR27-F1
#
_entry.id   AF-A0A2A2TR27-F1
#
_cell.length_a   1.000
_cell.length_b   1.000
_cell.length_c   1.000
_cell.angle_alpha   90.00
_cell.angle_beta   90.00
_cell.angle_gamma   90.00
#
_symmetry.space_group_name_H-M   'P 1'
#
loop_
_entity.id
_entity.type
_entity.pdbx_description
1 polymer ?
#
loop_
_entity_poly.entity_id
_entity_poly.type
_entity_poly.pdbx_seq_one_letter_code
_entity_poly.pdbx_strand_id
1 'polypeptide(L)'
;MQELQVKVTQAQVEIIDREKFEQNINDVVAKYQNYTVTAATIKDDKQVLANLRKLDKQVSDERIRNKKLLSEPADEFDKYIKKAIQPLKDIINKIDVDVKEFENHQKMVRLDTVKAYISNKSAEYMIDPRAFDEKATEYIKASDFMADGMTLKKATMKSLDDMVTFEFQKQQELEKSKSAISGLCAEYGMTDSPYIRMLRDLTLAEVFEQIKADYEFEKQKEETRQAQERAERENQELLAAQQAKQQEQAPKSTETPNFDPETGEILDSEQIPQNEQNSLRGAENDLKRYTQKMTLEVYFVDTAEKDRFKATLEQAGFKFKENYQVSGYQRIEPLTQEELNEQNGW
;
A
#
# COMPACT_ATOMS: atom_id res chain seq x y z
N MET A 1 12.69 41.77 -32.48
CA MET A 1 13.01 40.69 -33.45
C MET A 1 12.24 40.98 -34.73
N GLN A 2 12.73 40.57 -35.90
CA GLN A 2 11.98 40.74 -37.15
C GLN A 2 11.03 39.55 -37.35
N GLU A 3 9.77 39.84 -37.61
CA GLU A 3 8.73 38.83 -37.84
C GLU A 3 8.75 38.33 -39.29
N LEU A 4 8.29 37.10 -39.52
CA LEU A 4 8.19 36.51 -40.84
C LEU A 4 7.06 37.17 -41.64
N GLN A 5 7.43 37.92 -42.68
CA GLN A 5 6.47 38.51 -43.63
C GLN A 5 6.46 37.68 -44.92
N VAL A 6 5.27 37.28 -45.37
CA VAL A 6 5.07 36.42 -46.55
C VAL A 6 4.05 37.06 -47.48
N LYS A 7 4.41 37.22 -48.75
CA LYS A 7 3.47 37.62 -49.82
C LYS A 7 3.02 36.37 -50.56
N VAL A 8 1.72 36.12 -50.56
CA VAL A 8 1.10 35.00 -51.31
C VAL A 8 0.42 35.54 -52.57
N THR A 9 0.65 34.88 -53.70
CA THR A 9 -0.06 35.13 -54.97
C THR A 9 -0.81 33.87 -55.36
N GLN A 10 -2.12 33.98 -55.57
CA GLN A 10 -2.96 32.83 -55.93
C GLN A 10 -2.64 32.36 -57.36
N ALA A 11 -2.39 31.06 -57.52
CA ALA A 11 -2.24 30.45 -58.84
C ALA A 11 -3.60 30.37 -59.55
N GLN A 12 -3.64 30.78 -60.81
CA GLN A 12 -4.81 30.64 -61.68
C GLN A 12 -4.68 29.35 -62.51
N VAL A 13 -5.78 28.61 -62.65
CA VAL A 13 -5.83 27.36 -63.41
C VAL A 13 -7.00 27.42 -64.37
N GLU A 14 -6.73 27.28 -65.67
CA GLU A 14 -7.73 27.30 -66.73
C GLU A 14 -7.65 26.00 -67.54
N ILE A 15 -8.81 25.44 -67.89
CA ILE A 15 -8.90 24.30 -68.82
C ILE A 15 -9.07 24.91 -70.22
N ILE A 16 -8.01 24.81 -71.03
CA ILE A 16 -8.03 25.26 -72.44
C ILE A 16 -9.16 24.54 -73.18
N ASP A 17 -9.94 25.28 -73.97
CA ASP A 17 -11.08 24.77 -74.74
C ASP A 17 -12.08 23.94 -73.88
N ARG A 18 -12.33 24.35 -72.62
CA ARG A 18 -13.16 23.59 -71.66
C ARG A 18 -14.48 23.07 -72.24
N GLU A 19 -15.25 23.91 -72.92
CA GLU A 19 -16.54 23.53 -73.51
C GLU A 19 -16.40 22.40 -74.54
N LYS A 20 -15.36 22.46 -75.37
CA LYS A 20 -15.03 21.45 -76.38
C LYS A 20 -14.49 20.17 -75.74
N PHE A 21 -13.75 20.26 -74.64
CA PHE A 21 -13.35 19.09 -73.85
C PHE A 21 -14.58 18.38 -73.25
N GLU A 22 -15.47 19.14 -72.58
CA GLU A 22 -16.72 18.61 -72.02
C GLU A 22 -17.62 18.02 -73.12
N GLN A 23 -17.75 18.68 -74.28
CA GLN A 23 -18.47 18.17 -75.45
C GLN A 23 -17.88 16.84 -75.95
N ASN A 24 -16.56 16.75 -76.16
CA ASN A 24 -15.91 15.51 -76.61
C ASN A 24 -16.15 14.34 -75.64
N ILE A 25 -16.17 14.59 -74.33
CA ILE A 25 -16.49 13.57 -73.33
C ILE A 25 -17.97 13.16 -73.44
N ASN A 26 -18.88 14.13 -73.55
CA ASN A 26 -20.32 13.87 -73.68
C ASN A 26 -20.66 13.08 -74.97
N ASP A 27 -20.02 13.40 -76.09
CA ASP A 27 -20.20 12.67 -77.36
C ASP A 27 -19.72 11.21 -77.26
N VAL A 28 -18.60 10.97 -76.58
CA VAL A 28 -18.09 9.63 -76.28
C VAL A 28 -19.05 8.86 -75.37
N VAL A 29 -19.58 9.49 -74.32
CA VAL A 29 -20.58 8.89 -73.43
C VAL A 29 -21.84 8.54 -74.21
N ALA A 30 -22.44 9.49 -74.92
CA ALA A 30 -23.67 9.30 -75.69
C ALA A 30 -23.54 8.17 -76.73
N LYS A 31 -22.37 8.04 -77.38
CA LYS A 31 -22.10 6.98 -78.35
C LYS A 31 -22.04 5.57 -77.74
N TYR A 32 -21.49 5.42 -76.53
CA TYR A 32 -21.20 4.10 -75.95
C TYR A 32 -22.04 3.72 -74.73
N GLN A 33 -22.83 4.64 -74.14
CA GLN A 33 -23.62 4.40 -72.93
C GLN A 33 -24.60 3.22 -73.04
N ASN A 34 -25.21 3.03 -74.22
CA ASN A 34 -26.15 1.95 -74.51
C ASN A 34 -25.59 0.94 -75.56
N TYR A 35 -24.28 0.94 -75.78
CA TYR A 35 -23.65 0.08 -76.79
C TYR A 35 -23.36 -1.32 -76.23
N THR A 36 -23.81 -2.36 -76.94
CA THR A 36 -23.57 -3.76 -76.57
C THR A 36 -22.55 -4.40 -77.51
N VAL A 37 -21.42 -4.83 -76.94
CA VAL A 37 -20.37 -5.60 -77.62
C VAL A 37 -20.92 -6.94 -78.13
N THR A 38 -20.63 -7.28 -79.38
CA THR A 38 -21.05 -8.55 -80.00
C THR A 38 -19.86 -9.43 -80.37
N ALA A 39 -20.10 -10.72 -80.63
CA ALA A 39 -19.07 -11.64 -81.11
C ALA A 39 -18.43 -11.22 -82.46
N ALA A 40 -19.14 -10.44 -83.29
CA ALA A 40 -18.62 -9.92 -84.55
C ALA A 40 -17.75 -8.66 -84.37
N THR A 41 -18.07 -7.81 -83.39
CA THR A 41 -17.40 -6.50 -83.17
C THR A 41 -16.25 -6.57 -82.15
N ILE A 42 -16.16 -7.64 -81.36
CA ILE A 42 -15.23 -7.82 -80.24
C ILE A 42 -13.75 -7.48 -80.52
N LYS A 43 -13.28 -7.63 -81.76
CA LYS A 43 -11.90 -7.29 -82.15
C LYS A 43 -11.68 -5.78 -82.11
N ASP A 44 -12.60 -5.02 -82.69
CA ASP A 44 -12.50 -3.57 -82.81
C ASP A 44 -12.93 -2.89 -81.50
N ASP A 45 -13.91 -3.46 -80.79
CA ASP A 45 -14.33 -3.03 -79.46
C ASP A 45 -13.18 -3.04 -78.44
N LYS A 46 -12.28 -4.04 -78.52
CA LYS A 46 -11.06 -4.08 -77.70
C LYS A 46 -10.13 -2.92 -78.00
N GLN A 47 -10.00 -2.50 -79.26
CA GLN A 47 -9.20 -1.35 -79.66
C GLN A 47 -9.83 -0.02 -79.21
N VAL A 48 -11.16 0.10 -79.30
CA VAL A 48 -11.91 1.24 -78.77
C VAL A 48 -11.73 1.35 -77.26
N LEU A 49 -11.90 0.26 -76.50
CA LEU A 49 -11.69 0.25 -75.05
C LEU A 49 -10.26 0.63 -74.66
N ALA A 50 -9.25 0.19 -75.40
CA ALA A 50 -7.86 0.59 -75.17
C ALA A 50 -7.66 2.10 -75.38
N ASN A 51 -8.28 2.69 -76.41
CA ASN A 51 -8.24 4.12 -76.68
C ASN A 51 -8.96 4.94 -75.59
N LEU A 52 -10.13 4.48 -75.12
CA LEU A 52 -10.88 5.13 -74.05
C LEU A 52 -10.11 5.13 -72.72
N ARG A 53 -9.51 3.98 -72.34
CA ARG A 53 -8.64 3.88 -71.15
C ARG A 53 -7.40 4.75 -71.26
N LYS A 54 -6.85 4.94 -72.47
CA LYS A 54 -5.72 5.84 -72.71
C LYS A 54 -6.12 7.31 -72.48
N LEU A 55 -7.31 7.72 -72.95
CA LEU A 55 -7.85 9.06 -72.74
C LEU A 55 -8.09 9.36 -71.25
N ASP A 56 -8.78 8.47 -70.53
CA ASP A 56 -9.02 8.58 -69.08
C ASP A 56 -7.69 8.73 -68.31
N LYS A 57 -6.72 7.86 -68.62
CA LYS A 57 -5.38 7.95 -68.03
C LYS A 57 -4.72 9.30 -68.32
N GLN A 58 -4.77 9.79 -69.56
CA GLN A 58 -4.16 11.09 -69.92
C GLN A 58 -4.78 12.26 -69.12
N VAL A 59 -6.10 12.28 -68.94
CA VAL A 59 -6.80 13.28 -68.13
C VAL A 59 -6.39 13.18 -66.65
N SER A 60 -6.31 11.97 -66.11
CA SER A 60 -5.84 11.74 -64.73
C SER A 60 -4.38 12.16 -64.53
N ASP A 61 -3.50 11.82 -65.46
CA ASP A 61 -2.07 12.15 -65.43
C ASP A 61 -1.87 13.68 -65.49
N GLU A 62 -2.60 14.40 -66.35
CA GLU A 62 -2.56 15.87 -66.39
C GLU A 62 -3.08 16.52 -65.11
N ARG A 63 -4.20 16.03 -64.56
CA ARG A 63 -4.71 16.49 -63.27
C ARG A 63 -3.68 16.31 -62.15
N ILE A 64 -2.98 15.18 -62.11
CA ILE A 64 -1.94 14.90 -61.11
C ILE A 64 -0.71 15.80 -61.32
N ARG A 65 -0.25 15.96 -62.57
CA ARG A 65 0.86 16.88 -62.93
C ARG A 65 0.58 18.30 -62.45
N ASN A 66 -0.55 18.87 -62.85
CA ASN A 66 -0.92 20.24 -62.49
C ASN A 66 -1.14 20.40 -60.98
N LYS A 67 -1.80 19.44 -60.31
CA LYS A 67 -1.93 19.45 -58.84
C LYS A 67 -0.56 19.51 -58.14
N LYS A 68 0.42 18.74 -58.60
CA LYS A 68 1.79 18.77 -58.04
C LYS A 68 2.46 20.12 -58.28
N LEU A 69 2.43 20.64 -59.51
CA LEU A 69 3.05 21.92 -59.85
C LEU A 69 2.48 23.08 -59.01
N LEU A 70 1.18 23.03 -58.69
CA LEU A 70 0.51 24.01 -57.85
C LEU A 70 0.83 23.88 -56.36
N SER A 71 1.17 22.67 -55.86
CA SER A 71 1.58 22.48 -54.45
C SER A 71 3.08 22.70 -54.23
N GLU A 72 3.91 22.48 -55.24
CA GLU A 72 5.38 22.50 -55.14
C GLU A 72 5.94 23.79 -54.52
N PRO A 73 5.49 25.02 -54.88
CA PRO A 73 5.94 26.25 -54.21
C PRO A 73 5.57 26.33 -52.72
N ALA A 74 4.43 25.77 -52.32
CA ALA A 74 4.02 25.74 -50.92
C ALA A 74 4.80 24.68 -50.13
N ASP A 75 5.04 23.51 -50.74
CA ASP A 75 5.87 22.44 -50.19
C ASP A 75 7.34 22.88 -50.03
N GLU A 76 7.86 23.68 -50.96
CA GLU A 76 9.20 24.28 -50.87
C GLU A 76 9.28 25.37 -49.80
N PHE A 77 8.28 26.26 -49.72
CA PHE A 77 8.21 27.27 -48.66
C PHE A 77 8.17 26.63 -47.26
N ASP A 78 7.34 25.62 -47.03
CA ASP A 78 7.27 24.89 -45.76
C ASP A 78 8.61 24.22 -45.40
N LYS A 79 9.26 23.52 -46.36
CA LYS A 79 10.60 22.93 -46.16
C LYS A 79 11.64 24.00 -45.83
N TYR A 80 11.63 25.13 -46.53
CA TYR A 80 12.55 26.23 -46.30
C TYR A 80 12.37 26.81 -44.90
N ILE A 81 11.13 27.15 -44.50
CA ILE A 81 10.85 27.71 -43.17
C ILE A 81 11.24 26.70 -42.08
N LYS A 82 10.85 25.42 -42.19
CA LYS A 82 11.24 24.37 -41.24
C LYS A 82 12.75 24.27 -41.08
N LYS A 83 13.52 24.30 -42.18
CA LYS A 83 14.99 24.28 -42.15
C LYS A 83 15.57 25.56 -41.55
N ALA A 84 15.05 26.72 -41.92
CA ALA A 84 15.57 28.03 -41.51
C ALA A 84 15.37 28.29 -40.00
N ILE A 85 14.24 27.85 -39.42
CA ILE A 85 13.97 28.01 -37.98
C ILE A 85 14.58 26.90 -37.12
N GLN A 86 15.13 25.83 -37.71
CA GLN A 86 15.65 24.70 -36.93
C GLN A 86 16.78 25.11 -35.96
N PRO A 87 17.81 25.89 -36.35
CA PRO A 87 18.85 26.32 -35.41
C PRO A 87 18.31 27.16 -34.25
N LEU A 88 17.25 27.94 -34.48
CA LEU A 88 16.58 28.69 -33.42
C LEU A 88 15.84 27.76 -32.45
N LYS A 89 15.16 26.73 -32.95
CA LYS A 89 14.55 25.69 -32.10
C LYS A 89 15.58 24.94 -31.28
N ASP A 90 16.72 24.59 -31.89
CA ASP A 90 17.80 23.87 -31.21
C ASP A 90 18.38 24.72 -30.06
N ILE A 91 18.57 26.04 -30.28
CA ILE A 91 18.98 26.99 -29.23
C ILE A 91 17.91 27.14 -28.15
N ILE A 92 16.62 27.26 -28.51
CA ILE A 92 15.51 27.34 -27.54
C ILE A 92 15.48 26.09 -26.65
N ASN A 93 15.58 24.90 -27.25
CA ASN A 93 15.62 23.64 -26.52
C ASN A 93 16.84 23.55 -25.60
N LYS A 94 18.03 24.00 -26.05
CA LYS A 94 19.23 24.04 -25.21
C LYS A 94 19.03 24.97 -24.01
N ILE A 95 18.50 26.18 -24.22
CA ILE A 95 18.26 27.15 -23.14
C ILE A 95 17.22 26.63 -22.16
N ASP A 96 16.15 25.98 -22.62
CA ASP A 96 15.14 25.34 -21.76
C ASP A 96 15.75 24.25 -20.86
N VAL A 97 16.65 23.41 -21.40
CA VAL A 97 17.41 22.43 -20.63
C VAL A 97 18.37 23.10 -19.64
N ASP A 98 19.21 24.04 -20.10
CA ASP A 98 20.18 24.77 -19.27
C ASP A 98 19.48 25.47 -18.08
N VAL A 99 18.32 26.10 -18.30
CA VAL A 99 17.52 26.76 -17.26
C VAL A 99 16.95 25.76 -16.26
N LYS A 100 16.38 24.64 -16.72
CA LYS A 100 15.84 23.59 -15.84
C LYS A 100 16.93 22.94 -14.98
N GLU A 101 18.10 22.67 -15.57
CA GLU A 101 19.27 22.16 -14.85
C GLU A 101 19.74 23.15 -13.78
N PHE A 102 19.84 24.44 -14.14
CA PHE A 102 20.22 25.50 -13.19
C PHE A 102 19.21 25.64 -12.05
N GLU A 103 17.90 25.69 -12.32
CA GLU A 103 16.87 25.77 -11.29
C GLU A 103 16.86 24.55 -10.36
N ASN A 104 17.06 23.35 -10.90
CA ASN A 104 17.16 22.13 -10.10
C ASN A 104 18.43 22.11 -9.24
N HIS A 105 19.57 22.57 -9.77
CA HIS A 105 20.79 22.74 -8.99
C HIS A 105 20.60 23.75 -7.86
N GLN A 106 19.95 24.90 -8.12
CA GLN A 106 19.61 25.88 -7.08
C GLN A 106 18.72 25.29 -5.97
N LYS A 107 17.72 24.45 -6.32
CA LYS A 107 16.89 23.74 -5.32
C LYS A 107 17.71 22.77 -4.47
N MET A 108 18.63 22.02 -5.07
CA MET A 108 19.52 21.10 -4.35
C MET A 108 20.43 21.84 -3.38
N VAL A 109 21.13 22.90 -3.82
CA VAL A 109 22.03 23.66 -2.94
C VAL A 109 21.26 24.32 -1.77
N ARG A 110 20.03 24.80 -2.01
CA ARG A 110 19.15 25.29 -0.94
C ARG A 110 18.74 24.20 0.04
N LEU A 111 18.38 23.01 -0.44
CA LEU A 111 18.08 21.87 0.41
C LEU A 111 19.29 21.48 1.26
N ASP A 112 20.47 21.40 0.67
CA ASP A 112 21.73 21.11 1.38
C ASP A 112 22.03 22.17 2.44
N THR A 113 21.78 23.45 2.14
CA THR A 113 21.93 24.54 3.13
C THR A 113 20.96 24.39 4.30
N VAL A 114 19.68 24.09 4.04
CA VAL A 114 18.67 23.85 5.08
C VAL A 114 19.07 22.63 5.92
N LYS A 115 19.45 21.51 5.28
CA LYS A 115 19.88 20.29 5.98
C LYS A 115 21.15 20.50 6.81
N ALA A 116 22.12 21.26 6.31
CA ALA A 116 23.32 21.61 7.08
C ALA A 116 22.98 22.47 8.31
N TYR A 117 22.07 23.44 8.16
CA TYR A 117 21.60 24.26 9.29
C TYR A 117 20.87 23.42 10.34
N ILE A 118 19.90 22.59 9.91
CA ILE A 118 19.20 21.65 10.79
C ILE A 118 20.20 20.70 11.47
N SER A 119 21.15 20.12 10.73
CA SER A 119 22.14 19.19 11.30
C SER A 119 23.00 19.83 12.38
N ASN A 120 23.43 21.08 12.20
CA ASN A 120 24.17 21.82 13.22
C ASN A 120 23.29 22.05 14.45
N LYS A 121 22.02 22.43 14.27
CA LYS A 121 21.09 22.70 15.37
C LYS A 121 20.67 21.43 16.11
N SER A 122 20.42 20.33 15.40
CA SER A 122 20.07 19.03 15.97
C SER A 122 21.22 18.42 16.79
N ALA A 123 22.48 18.71 16.41
CA ALA A 123 23.65 18.28 17.17
C ALA A 123 23.72 18.90 18.58
N GLU A 124 23.21 20.12 18.79
CA GLU A 124 23.10 20.74 20.13
C GLU A 124 22.19 19.93 21.08
N TYR A 125 21.22 19.20 20.53
CA TYR A 125 20.21 18.42 21.27
C TYR A 125 20.38 16.90 21.13
N MET A 126 21.43 16.44 20.44
CA MET A 126 21.68 15.03 20.09
C MET A 126 20.53 14.34 19.33
N ILE A 127 19.79 15.09 18.51
CA ILE A 127 18.70 14.57 17.67
C ILE A 127 19.25 14.13 16.31
N ASP A 128 18.75 13.00 15.76
CA ASP A 128 19.04 12.63 14.37
C ASP A 128 18.38 13.64 13.41
N PRO A 129 19.14 14.42 12.62
CA PRO A 129 18.58 15.43 11.73
C PRO A 129 17.69 14.85 10.63
N ARG A 130 17.76 13.54 10.36
CA ARG A 130 16.86 12.84 9.41
C ARG A 130 15.39 12.91 9.83
N ALA A 131 15.10 13.11 11.12
CA ALA A 131 13.74 13.34 11.61
C ALA A 131 13.06 14.56 10.95
N PHE A 132 13.83 15.48 10.36
CA PHE A 132 13.34 16.69 9.70
C PHE A 132 13.47 16.65 8.17
N ASP A 133 13.87 15.53 7.55
CA ASP A 133 14.17 15.48 6.11
C ASP A 133 12.98 15.87 5.22
N GLU A 134 11.77 15.43 5.59
CA GLU A 134 10.53 15.84 4.91
C GLU A 134 10.27 17.35 5.09
N LYS A 135 10.39 17.84 6.34
CA LYS A 135 10.17 19.24 6.70
C LYS A 135 11.19 20.20 6.10
N ALA A 136 12.43 19.78 5.89
CA ALA A 136 13.46 20.56 5.23
C ALA A 136 13.04 21.02 3.82
N THR A 137 12.22 20.22 3.12
CA THR A 137 11.72 20.55 1.77
C THR A 137 10.73 21.72 1.77
N GLU A 138 10.11 22.06 2.90
CA GLU A 138 9.16 23.18 3.01
C GLU A 138 9.86 24.56 2.98
N TYR A 139 11.18 24.59 3.26
CA TYR A 139 12.01 25.79 3.46
C TYR A 139 13.04 26.06 2.34
N ILE A 140 12.86 25.46 1.15
CA ILE A 140 13.77 25.64 0.00
C ILE A 140 13.34 26.75 -0.98
N LYS A 141 12.31 27.54 -0.64
CA LYS A 141 11.74 28.55 -1.55
C LYS A 141 12.67 29.75 -1.60
N ALA A 142 12.72 30.46 -2.73
CA ALA A 142 13.54 31.68 -2.84
C ALA A 142 13.16 32.77 -1.79
N SER A 143 11.94 32.73 -1.25
CA SER A 143 11.48 33.57 -0.14
C SER A 143 12.23 33.33 1.17
N ASP A 144 12.83 32.14 1.36
CA ASP A 144 13.44 31.69 2.61
C ASP A 144 14.93 32.06 2.69
N PHE A 145 15.50 32.46 1.55
CA PHE A 145 16.91 32.83 1.39
C PHE A 145 17.07 34.34 1.16
N MET A 146 18.26 34.84 1.42
CA MET A 146 18.68 36.21 1.10
C MET A 146 18.78 36.40 -0.42
N ALA A 147 19.08 37.63 -0.86
CA ALA A 147 19.19 37.96 -2.29
C ALA A 147 20.34 37.23 -3.02
N ASP A 148 21.28 36.63 -2.27
CA ASP A 148 22.32 35.73 -2.81
C ASP A 148 21.78 34.33 -3.19
N GLY A 149 20.54 34.00 -2.81
CA GLY A 149 19.90 32.71 -3.07
C GLY A 149 20.43 31.53 -2.23
N MET A 150 21.40 31.76 -1.35
CA MET A 150 22.19 30.74 -0.65
C MET A 150 22.25 30.92 0.87
N THR A 151 22.16 32.15 1.39
CA THR A 151 22.13 32.40 2.84
C THR A 151 20.69 32.37 3.35
N LEU A 152 20.39 31.59 4.40
CA LEU A 152 19.05 31.57 5.02
C LEU A 152 18.71 32.93 5.65
N LYS A 153 17.43 33.33 5.58
CA LYS A 153 16.92 34.51 6.31
C LYS A 153 16.80 34.23 7.80
N LYS A 154 16.94 35.27 8.63
CA LYS A 154 16.76 35.18 10.10
C LYS A 154 15.40 34.61 10.54
N ALA A 155 14.32 34.92 9.80
CA ALA A 155 12.99 34.37 10.08
C ALA A 155 12.93 32.86 9.82
N THR A 156 13.52 32.42 8.70
CA THR A 156 13.66 31.01 8.31
C THR A 156 14.53 30.24 9.32
N MET A 157 15.70 30.79 9.67
CA MET A 157 16.57 30.27 10.73
C MET A 157 15.80 30.06 12.04
N LYS A 158 15.07 31.09 12.52
CA LYS A 158 14.25 30.97 13.72
C LYS A 158 13.18 29.88 13.60
N SER A 159 12.52 29.73 12.46
CA SER A 159 11.52 28.68 12.26
C SER A 159 12.13 27.27 12.30
N LEU A 160 13.36 27.11 11.82
CA LEU A 160 14.12 25.86 11.91
C LEU A 160 14.59 25.59 13.35
N ASP A 161 15.07 26.62 14.06
CA ASP A 161 15.43 26.54 15.48
C ASP A 161 14.22 26.12 16.35
N ASP A 162 13.08 26.76 16.14
CA ASP A 162 11.83 26.47 16.87
C ASP A 162 11.36 25.03 16.58
N MET A 163 11.48 24.55 15.34
CA MET A 163 11.14 23.19 14.94
C MET A 163 12.01 22.14 15.64
N VAL A 164 13.35 22.31 15.63
CA VAL A 164 14.26 21.38 16.30
C VAL A 164 14.04 21.40 17.82
N THR A 165 13.82 22.58 18.39
CA THR A 165 13.55 22.75 19.83
C THR A 165 12.23 22.08 20.25
N PHE A 166 11.19 22.16 19.42
CA PHE A 166 9.91 21.50 19.67
C PHE A 166 10.03 19.97 19.67
N GLU A 167 10.73 19.39 18.70
CA GLU A 167 10.94 17.94 18.65
C GLU A 167 11.80 17.46 19.84
N PHE A 168 12.79 18.25 20.28
CA PHE A 168 13.54 17.99 21.50
C PHE A 168 12.65 17.97 22.76
N GLN A 169 11.76 18.94 22.91
CA GLN A 169 10.83 19.00 24.03
C GLN A 169 9.88 17.80 24.05
N LYS A 170 9.36 17.41 22.88
CA LYS A 170 8.52 16.22 22.68
C LYS A 170 9.24 14.93 23.05
N GLN A 171 10.51 14.76 22.66
CA GLN A 171 11.31 13.59 23.03
C GLN A 171 11.58 13.54 24.55
N GLN A 172 11.91 14.67 25.17
CA GLN A 172 12.07 14.74 26.63
C GLN A 172 10.77 14.40 27.38
N GLU A 173 9.62 14.88 26.92
CA GLU A 173 8.34 14.62 27.58
C GLU A 173 7.92 13.15 27.46
N LEU A 174 8.21 12.53 26.32
CA LEU A 174 8.07 11.08 26.15
C LEU A 174 8.99 10.31 27.11
N GLU A 175 10.24 10.73 27.29
CA GLU A 175 11.20 10.06 28.18
C GLU A 175 10.84 10.20 29.67
N LYS A 176 10.33 11.37 30.09
CA LYS A 176 9.72 11.55 31.42
C LYS A 176 8.53 10.61 31.61
N SER A 177 7.66 10.49 30.59
CA SER A 177 6.48 9.62 30.63
C SER A 177 6.87 8.15 30.80
N LYS A 178 7.90 7.68 30.07
CA LYS A 178 8.47 6.34 30.28
C LYS A 178 9.04 6.18 31.69
N SER A 179 9.85 7.14 32.14
CA SER A 179 10.49 7.09 33.46
C SER A 179 9.47 7.02 34.60
N ALA A 180 8.34 7.73 34.46
CA ALA A 180 7.26 7.72 35.43
C ALA A 180 6.48 6.39 35.42
N ILE A 181 6.30 5.76 34.25
CA ILE A 181 5.79 4.38 34.14
C ILE A 181 6.74 3.39 34.81
N SER A 182 8.04 3.43 34.49
CA SER A 182 9.04 2.55 35.10
C SER A 182 9.09 2.69 36.62
N GLY A 183 8.95 3.92 37.13
CA GLY A 183 8.82 4.19 38.57
C GLY A 183 7.60 3.50 39.19
N LEU A 184 6.39 3.73 38.64
CA LEU A 184 5.15 3.13 39.15
C LEU A 184 5.16 1.59 39.06
N CYS A 185 5.65 1.04 37.95
CA CYS A 185 5.82 -0.40 37.79
C CYS A 185 6.83 -0.98 38.81
N ALA A 186 7.93 -0.29 39.08
CA ALA A 186 8.90 -0.71 40.09
C ALA A 186 8.33 -0.68 41.52
N GLU A 187 7.50 0.30 41.86
CA GLU A 187 6.78 0.35 43.15
C GLU A 187 5.84 -0.85 43.35
N TYR A 188 5.24 -1.37 42.27
CA TYR A 188 4.37 -2.56 42.29
C TYR A 188 5.11 -3.88 41.99
N GLY A 189 6.43 -3.85 41.76
CA GLY A 189 7.21 -5.05 41.41
C GLY A 189 6.89 -5.64 40.03
N MET A 190 6.35 -4.85 39.12
CA MET A 190 5.87 -5.24 37.79
C MET A 190 6.88 -4.87 36.69
N THR A 191 6.80 -5.53 35.54
CA THR A 191 7.59 -5.15 34.35
C THR A 191 6.98 -3.94 33.64
N ASP A 192 7.79 -2.94 33.33
CA ASP A 192 7.39 -1.66 32.71
C ASP A 192 7.16 -1.73 31.19
N SER A 193 7.89 -2.61 30.51
CA SER A 193 7.97 -2.68 29.05
C SER A 193 6.62 -2.84 28.31
N PRO A 194 5.61 -3.59 28.81
CA PRO A 194 4.27 -3.62 28.21
C PRO A 194 3.59 -2.24 28.23
N TYR A 195 3.69 -1.52 29.35
CA TYR A 195 3.05 -0.24 29.59
C TYR A 195 3.76 0.91 28.87
N ILE A 196 5.09 0.90 28.80
CA ILE A 196 5.87 1.82 27.97
C ILE A 196 5.45 1.74 26.49
N ARG A 197 5.10 0.55 26.00
CA ARG A 197 4.61 0.37 24.62
C ARG A 197 3.22 1.00 24.41
N MET A 198 2.38 1.08 25.45
CA MET A 198 1.03 1.67 25.37
C MET A 198 1.07 3.20 25.14
N LEU A 199 2.16 3.90 25.50
CA LEU A 199 2.36 5.34 25.22
C LEU A 199 2.36 5.72 23.72
N ARG A 200 2.25 4.74 22.80
CA ARG A 200 2.01 5.01 21.38
C ARG A 200 0.59 5.45 21.09
N ASP A 201 -0.37 4.87 21.83
CA ASP A 201 -1.79 4.92 21.53
C ASP A 201 -2.61 5.51 22.70
N LEU A 202 -2.06 5.50 23.92
CA LEU A 202 -2.68 5.97 25.17
C LEU A 202 -1.87 7.09 25.83
N THR A 203 -2.57 7.93 26.60
CA THR A 203 -1.95 8.95 27.47
C THR A 203 -1.30 8.33 28.71
N LEU A 204 -0.36 9.06 29.32
CA LEU A 204 0.30 8.64 30.56
C LEU A 204 -0.70 8.32 31.70
N ALA A 205 -1.81 9.05 31.78
CA ALA A 205 -2.84 8.83 32.80
C ALA A 205 -3.58 7.49 32.59
N GLU A 206 -4.01 7.20 31.37
CA GLU A 206 -4.66 5.92 31.03
C GLU A 206 -3.72 4.73 31.26
N VAL A 207 -2.43 4.88 30.94
CA VAL A 207 -1.43 3.83 31.22
C VAL A 207 -1.23 3.64 32.74
N PHE A 208 -1.24 4.69 33.55
CA PHE A 208 -1.21 4.57 35.02
C PHE A 208 -2.46 3.89 35.59
N GLU A 209 -3.64 4.08 34.99
CA GLU A 209 -4.86 3.37 35.40
C GLU A 209 -4.77 1.88 35.06
N GLN A 210 -4.24 1.51 33.89
CA GLN A 210 -4.00 0.09 33.54
C GLN A 210 -3.01 -0.58 34.50
N ILE A 211 -1.88 0.06 34.81
CA ILE A 211 -0.87 -0.46 35.75
C ILE A 211 -1.50 -0.75 37.13
N LYS A 212 -2.36 0.16 37.63
CA LYS A 212 -3.05 -0.01 38.91
C LYS A 212 -4.07 -1.13 38.87
N ALA A 213 -4.88 -1.21 37.81
CA ALA A 213 -5.89 -2.25 37.64
C ALA A 213 -5.26 -3.66 37.59
N ASP A 214 -4.17 -3.82 36.82
CA ASP A 214 -3.42 -5.08 36.74
C ASP A 214 -2.80 -5.48 38.09
N TYR A 215 -2.24 -4.51 38.84
CA TYR A 215 -1.70 -4.73 40.17
C TYR A 215 -2.78 -5.17 41.17
N GLU A 216 -3.92 -4.46 41.20
CA GLU A 216 -5.05 -4.80 42.06
C GLU A 216 -5.62 -6.19 41.75
N PHE A 217 -5.70 -6.55 40.46
CA PHE A 217 -6.15 -7.87 40.01
C PHE A 217 -5.22 -8.99 40.47
N GLU A 218 -3.91 -8.87 40.24
CA GLU A 218 -2.94 -9.90 40.63
C GLU A 218 -2.84 -10.01 42.16
N LYS A 219 -2.98 -8.90 42.89
CA LYS A 219 -3.07 -8.91 44.36
C LYS A 219 -4.31 -9.67 44.86
N GLN A 220 -5.50 -9.39 44.34
CA GLN A 220 -6.74 -10.10 44.74
C GLN A 220 -6.66 -11.60 44.45
N LYS A 221 -6.04 -11.97 43.32
CA LYS A 221 -5.79 -13.36 42.92
C LYS A 221 -4.82 -14.07 43.86
N GLU A 222 -3.73 -13.41 44.27
CA GLU A 222 -2.78 -13.94 45.26
C GLU A 222 -3.42 -14.10 46.65
N GLU A 223 -4.17 -13.10 47.11
CA GLU A 223 -4.93 -13.16 48.38
C GLU A 223 -5.95 -14.32 48.37
N THR A 224 -6.63 -14.53 47.25
CA THR A 224 -7.56 -15.66 47.04
C THR A 224 -6.84 -17.00 47.10
N ARG A 225 -5.68 -17.14 46.43
CA ARG A 225 -4.86 -18.36 46.49
C ARG A 225 -4.41 -18.65 47.91
N GLN A 226 -3.90 -17.65 48.63
CA GLN A 226 -3.47 -17.81 50.02
C GLN A 226 -4.63 -18.11 50.99
N ALA A 227 -5.84 -17.68 50.68
CA ALA A 227 -7.04 -18.08 51.43
C ALA A 227 -7.39 -19.56 51.17
N GLN A 228 -7.34 -20.00 49.91
CA GLN A 228 -7.56 -21.41 49.52
C GLN A 228 -6.51 -22.35 50.14
N GLU A 229 -5.22 -22.04 50.02
CA GLU A 229 -4.14 -22.86 50.62
C GLU A 229 -4.25 -22.97 52.15
N ARG A 230 -4.75 -21.93 52.83
CA ARG A 230 -5.01 -21.99 54.29
C ARG A 230 -6.21 -22.89 54.60
N ALA A 231 -7.32 -22.72 53.89
CA ALA A 231 -8.51 -23.56 54.08
C ALA A 231 -8.24 -25.04 53.78
N GLU A 232 -7.45 -25.35 52.76
CA GLU A 232 -7.01 -26.72 52.46
C GLU A 232 -6.14 -27.31 53.58
N ARG A 233 -5.21 -26.52 54.13
CA ARG A 233 -4.34 -26.96 55.24
C ARG A 233 -5.13 -27.20 56.53
N GLU A 234 -6.03 -26.29 56.89
CA GLU A 234 -6.93 -26.46 58.04
C GLU A 234 -7.82 -27.72 57.89
N ASN A 235 -8.31 -28.00 56.69
CA ASN A 235 -9.11 -29.19 56.40
C ASN A 235 -8.27 -30.49 56.47
N GLN A 236 -7.02 -30.47 55.99
CA GLN A 236 -6.09 -31.60 56.15
C GLN A 236 -5.74 -31.87 57.62
N GLU A 237 -5.52 -30.82 58.43
CA GLU A 237 -5.27 -30.95 59.87
C GLU A 237 -6.50 -31.51 60.61
N LEU A 238 -7.71 -31.08 60.25
CA LEU A 238 -8.97 -31.64 60.76
C LEU A 238 -9.14 -33.13 60.41
N LEU A 239 -8.85 -33.53 59.17
CA LEU A 239 -8.90 -34.93 58.74
C LEU A 239 -7.87 -35.79 59.49
N ALA A 240 -6.63 -35.31 59.64
CA ALA A 240 -5.60 -36.01 60.41
C ALA A 240 -5.98 -36.17 61.89
N ALA A 241 -6.56 -35.13 62.51
CA ALA A 241 -7.05 -35.18 63.88
C ALA A 241 -8.25 -36.14 64.06
N GLN A 242 -9.12 -36.28 63.06
CA GLN A 242 -10.19 -37.29 63.06
C GLN A 242 -9.62 -38.71 62.93
N GLN A 243 -8.66 -38.94 62.03
CA GLN A 243 -8.02 -40.25 61.87
C GLN A 243 -7.25 -40.69 63.13
N ALA A 244 -6.53 -39.78 63.79
CA ALA A 244 -5.88 -40.07 65.07
C ALA A 244 -6.88 -40.51 66.14
N LYS A 245 -8.02 -39.82 66.28
CA LYS A 245 -9.10 -40.20 67.21
C LYS A 245 -9.74 -41.54 66.87
N GLN A 246 -9.85 -41.90 65.59
CA GLN A 246 -10.33 -43.23 65.18
C GLN A 246 -9.34 -44.35 65.52
N GLN A 247 -8.02 -44.09 65.43
CA GLN A 247 -7.00 -45.05 65.89
C GLN A 247 -6.97 -45.21 67.41
N GLU A 248 -7.19 -44.14 68.19
CA GLU A 248 -7.29 -44.23 69.66
C GLU A 248 -8.57 -44.94 70.16
N GLN A 249 -9.60 -45.06 69.32
CA GLN A 249 -10.84 -45.79 69.63
C GLN A 249 -10.86 -47.24 69.14
N ALA A 250 -9.76 -47.75 68.57
CA ALA A 250 -9.65 -49.17 68.22
C ALA A 250 -9.53 -50.04 69.50
N PRO A 251 -10.49 -50.94 69.80
CA PRO A 251 -10.40 -51.79 70.98
C PRO A 251 -9.32 -52.87 70.79
N LYS A 252 -8.56 -53.15 71.85
CA LYS A 252 -7.69 -54.33 71.91
C LYS A 252 -8.53 -55.60 71.87
N SER A 253 -8.57 -56.28 70.74
CA SER A 253 -9.02 -57.67 70.66
C SER A 253 -7.82 -58.61 70.72
N THR A 254 -7.67 -59.27 71.86
CA THR A 254 -6.96 -60.55 71.97
C THR A 254 -7.87 -61.69 71.47
N GLU A 255 -7.26 -62.85 71.17
CA GLU A 255 -7.89 -64.13 70.79
C GLU A 255 -8.14 -64.37 69.29
N THR A 256 -7.28 -65.22 68.70
CA THR A 256 -7.65 -66.31 67.78
C THR A 256 -8.28 -67.47 68.60
N PRO A 257 -8.98 -68.48 68.04
CA PRO A 257 -9.07 -68.97 66.65
C PRO A 257 -10.54 -68.92 66.11
N ASN A 258 -11.00 -69.51 65.00
CA ASN A 258 -10.69 -70.81 64.37
C ASN A 258 -11.25 -70.91 62.93
N PHE A 259 -10.72 -71.85 62.13
CA PHE A 259 -11.34 -72.35 60.90
C PHE A 259 -12.32 -73.50 61.24
N ASP A 260 -13.34 -73.71 60.40
CA ASP A 260 -13.70 -75.05 59.89
C ASP A 260 -14.56 -74.93 58.59
N PRO A 261 -14.64 -75.96 57.73
CA PRO A 261 -15.06 -75.82 56.33
C PRO A 261 -16.50 -76.30 56.02
N GLU A 262 -16.83 -76.28 54.73
CA GLU A 262 -17.85 -77.16 54.10
C GLU A 262 -19.34 -76.88 54.43
N THR A 263 -19.86 -75.77 53.90
CA THR A 263 -20.99 -75.77 52.94
C THR A 263 -21.03 -74.42 52.22
N GLY A 264 -21.15 -74.42 50.88
CA GLY A 264 -21.10 -73.20 50.05
C GLY A 264 -22.47 -72.57 49.74
N GLU A 265 -22.42 -71.47 48.96
CA GLU A 265 -23.53 -70.60 48.51
C GLU A 265 -24.20 -69.72 49.60
N ILE A 266 -24.55 -68.44 49.40
CA ILE A 266 -24.40 -67.47 48.29
C ILE A 266 -23.88 -66.10 48.89
N LEU A 267 -23.74 -64.92 48.25
CA LEU A 267 -24.19 -64.31 46.98
C LEU A 267 -23.16 -63.23 46.50
N ASP A 268 -23.50 -62.47 45.46
CA ASP A 268 -22.74 -61.43 44.75
C ASP A 268 -22.32 -60.16 45.52
N SER A 269 -21.17 -59.59 45.12
CA SER A 269 -20.99 -58.15 44.85
C SER A 269 -19.76 -57.93 43.95
N GLU A 270 -19.84 -57.00 43.00
CA GLU A 270 -18.93 -56.93 41.85
C GLU A 270 -17.50 -56.41 42.15
N GLN A 271 -16.53 -57.23 41.73
CA GLN A 271 -15.21 -56.92 41.17
C GLN A 271 -14.54 -55.56 41.48
N ILE A 272 -13.46 -55.63 42.27
CA ILE A 272 -12.25 -54.80 42.12
C ILE A 272 -11.23 -55.63 41.29
N PRO A 273 -10.43 -55.02 40.40
CA PRO A 273 -8.99 -54.92 40.65
C PRO A 273 -8.45 -53.53 40.28
N GLN A 274 -7.77 -52.85 41.20
CA GLN A 274 -6.32 -52.89 41.43
C GLN A 274 -5.46 -52.21 40.34
N ASN A 275 -4.68 -51.26 40.86
CA ASN A 275 -3.62 -50.47 40.25
C ASN A 275 -2.44 -51.35 39.79
N GLU A 276 -1.89 -51.11 38.59
CA GLU A 276 -0.55 -51.59 38.19
C GLU A 276 0.36 -50.45 37.74
N GLN A 277 1.66 -50.61 37.99
CA GLN A 277 2.66 -49.57 37.89
C GLN A 277 3.37 -49.54 36.53
N ASN A 278 3.94 -48.37 36.21
CA ASN A 278 5.10 -48.17 35.34
C ASN A 278 5.05 -48.68 33.88
N SER A 279 4.94 -47.73 32.95
CA SER A 279 5.72 -47.77 31.71
C SER A 279 6.26 -46.38 31.32
N LEU A 280 7.27 -45.90 32.05
CA LEU A 280 8.18 -44.87 31.54
C LEU A 280 8.95 -45.44 30.34
N ARG A 281 8.55 -45.07 29.12
CA ARG A 281 9.36 -45.32 27.92
C ARG A 281 9.30 -44.10 26.99
N GLY A 282 10.48 -43.68 26.54
CA GLY A 282 10.72 -42.34 26.01
C GLY A 282 9.83 -41.91 24.85
N ALA A 283 9.26 -40.71 24.99
CA ALA A 283 9.12 -39.82 23.85
C ALA A 283 10.49 -39.19 23.58
N GLU A 284 10.97 -39.29 22.34
CA GLU A 284 12.25 -38.70 21.94
C GLU A 284 12.20 -37.16 21.98
N ASN A 285 13.39 -36.57 22.01
CA ASN A 285 13.59 -35.13 22.16
C ASN A 285 13.33 -34.40 20.82
N ASP A 286 12.06 -34.32 20.41
CA ASP A 286 11.67 -33.46 19.30
C ASP A 286 12.02 -32.00 19.64
N LEU A 287 12.91 -31.40 18.84
CA LEU A 287 13.39 -30.05 19.05
C LEU A 287 12.20 -29.09 19.21
N LYS A 288 12.18 -28.34 20.31
CA LYS A 288 11.20 -27.26 20.58
C LYS A 288 11.28 -26.18 19.50
N ARG A 289 10.57 -26.38 18.39
CA ARG A 289 10.40 -25.38 17.32
C ARG A 289 9.43 -24.31 17.83
N TYR A 290 9.97 -23.16 18.20
CA TYR A 290 9.20 -21.99 18.55
C TYR A 290 8.40 -21.49 17.34
N THR A 291 7.07 -21.50 17.42
CA THR A 291 6.20 -20.89 16.40
C THR A 291 6.11 -19.40 16.63
N GLN A 292 6.57 -18.61 15.67
CA GLN A 292 6.56 -17.14 15.76
C GLN A 292 5.23 -16.58 15.24
N LYS A 293 4.54 -15.76 16.04
CA LYS A 293 3.25 -15.16 15.67
C LYS A 293 3.45 -13.75 15.15
N MET A 294 2.94 -13.48 13.95
CA MET A 294 2.81 -12.15 13.37
C MET A 294 1.31 -11.84 13.19
N THR A 295 0.91 -10.60 13.45
CA THR A 295 -0.42 -10.08 13.08
C THR A 295 -0.24 -9.20 11.85
N LEU A 296 -1.04 -9.43 10.82
CA LEU A 296 -1.07 -8.62 9.60
C LEU A 296 -2.51 -8.19 9.36
N GLU A 297 -2.72 -6.89 9.16
CA GLU A 297 -3.99 -6.33 8.71
C GLU A 297 -3.93 -6.12 7.21
N VAL A 298 -4.96 -6.57 6.49
CA VAL A 298 -5.05 -6.50 5.03
C VAL A 298 -6.46 -6.07 4.66
N TYR A 299 -6.56 -5.01 3.87
CA TYR A 299 -7.81 -4.51 3.32
C TYR A 299 -8.05 -5.15 1.94
N PHE A 300 -9.30 -5.53 1.67
CA PHE A 300 -9.72 -6.14 0.42
C PHE A 300 -10.88 -5.34 -0.17
N VAL A 301 -10.94 -5.22 -1.49
CA VAL A 301 -12.01 -4.47 -2.18
C VAL A 301 -13.33 -5.23 -2.10
N ASP A 302 -13.28 -6.56 -2.16
CA ASP A 302 -14.45 -7.43 -2.09
C ASP A 302 -14.20 -8.74 -1.31
N THR A 303 -15.28 -9.51 -1.09
CA THR A 303 -15.19 -10.79 -0.37
C THR A 303 -14.48 -11.89 -1.17
N ALA A 304 -14.58 -11.90 -2.50
CA ALA A 304 -13.92 -12.89 -3.34
C ALA A 304 -12.40 -12.70 -3.36
N GLU A 305 -11.91 -11.47 -3.26
CA GLU A 305 -10.49 -11.16 -3.11
C GLU A 305 -9.94 -11.64 -1.77
N LYS A 306 -10.63 -11.35 -0.67
CA LYS A 306 -10.33 -11.86 0.68
C LYS A 306 -10.27 -13.40 0.70
N ASP A 307 -11.24 -14.06 0.07
CA ASP A 307 -11.32 -15.52 0.10
C ASP A 307 -10.27 -16.17 -0.82
N ARG A 308 -9.91 -15.54 -1.96
CA ARG A 308 -8.70 -15.92 -2.74
C ARG A 308 -7.43 -15.82 -1.90
N PHE A 309 -7.24 -14.74 -1.16
CA PHE A 309 -6.06 -14.53 -0.31
C PHE A 309 -5.93 -15.60 0.79
N LYS A 310 -7.03 -15.94 1.46
CA LYS A 310 -7.07 -17.05 2.45
C LYS A 310 -6.65 -18.38 1.85
N ALA A 311 -7.23 -18.75 0.70
CA ALA A 311 -6.88 -19.98 0.00
C ALA A 311 -5.40 -20.03 -0.41
N THR A 312 -4.81 -18.89 -0.80
CA THR A 312 -3.37 -18.77 -1.08
C THR A 312 -2.51 -18.98 0.18
N LEU A 313 -2.91 -18.45 1.34
CA LEU A 313 -2.20 -18.67 2.60
C LEU A 313 -2.21 -20.15 3.04
N GLU A 314 -3.37 -20.81 2.93
CA GLU A 314 -3.51 -22.26 3.21
C GLU A 314 -2.64 -23.10 2.26
N GLN A 315 -2.66 -22.81 0.96
CA GLN A 315 -1.82 -23.50 -0.03
C GLN A 315 -0.32 -23.30 0.24
N ALA A 316 0.07 -22.14 0.78
CA ALA A 316 1.44 -21.85 1.20
C ALA A 316 1.80 -22.43 2.59
N GLY A 317 0.87 -23.16 3.24
CA GLY A 317 1.11 -23.82 4.54
C GLY A 317 0.99 -22.90 5.76
N PHE A 318 0.51 -21.67 5.61
CA PHE A 318 0.30 -20.75 6.72
C PHE A 318 -1.08 -20.96 7.37
N LYS A 319 -1.08 -21.08 8.70
CA LYS A 319 -2.33 -21.12 9.50
C LYS A 319 -2.74 -19.70 9.88
N PHE A 320 -3.88 -19.22 9.39
CA PHE A 320 -4.50 -18.00 9.89
C PHE A 320 -5.56 -18.32 10.97
N LYS A 321 -5.97 -17.30 11.74
CA LYS A 321 -7.02 -17.47 12.75
C LYS A 321 -8.38 -17.41 12.07
N GLU A 322 -9.15 -18.48 12.13
CA GLU A 322 -10.58 -18.44 11.84
C GLU A 322 -11.27 -17.57 12.90
N ASN A 323 -11.68 -16.36 12.52
CA ASN A 323 -12.52 -15.53 13.38
C ASN A 323 -13.95 -16.06 13.32
N TYR A 324 -14.53 -16.33 14.50
CA TYR A 324 -15.94 -16.67 14.65
C TYR A 324 -16.83 -15.62 13.98
N GLN A 325 -17.92 -16.08 13.37
CA GLN A 325 -18.91 -15.24 12.71
C GLN A 325 -19.60 -14.33 13.73
N VAL A 326 -19.17 -13.07 13.81
CA VAL A 326 -19.83 -12.05 14.64
C VAL A 326 -21.19 -11.72 14.02
N SER A 327 -22.27 -12.17 14.67
CA SER A 327 -23.66 -12.03 14.21
C SER A 327 -24.22 -10.60 14.37
N GLY A 328 -23.44 -9.60 13.95
CA GLY A 328 -23.76 -8.18 14.04
C GLY A 328 -23.16 -7.33 12.90
N TYR A 329 -22.15 -7.82 12.18
CA TYR A 329 -21.71 -7.18 10.94
C TYR A 329 -22.67 -7.53 9.79
N GLN A 330 -23.56 -6.59 9.46
CA GLN A 330 -24.25 -6.61 8.17
C GLN A 330 -23.23 -6.53 7.03
N ARG A 331 -23.59 -7.07 5.85
CA ARG A 331 -22.78 -6.88 4.64
C ARG A 331 -22.71 -5.38 4.34
N ILE A 332 -21.50 -4.82 4.46
CA ILE A 332 -21.19 -3.50 3.94
C ILE A 332 -20.77 -3.72 2.49
N GLU A 333 -21.57 -3.23 1.54
CA GLU A 333 -21.13 -3.12 0.15
C GLU A 333 -20.10 -1.98 0.05
N PRO A 334 -19.05 -2.10 -0.78
CA PRO A 334 -18.00 -1.08 -0.85
C PRO A 334 -18.57 0.23 -1.40
N LEU A 335 -18.63 1.27 -0.57
CA LEU A 335 -19.02 2.62 -0.99
C LEU A 335 -17.99 3.20 -1.96
N THR A 336 -18.48 3.82 -3.02
CA THR A 336 -17.69 4.71 -3.87
C THR A 336 -17.37 6.01 -3.15
N GLN A 337 -16.38 6.76 -3.65
CA GLN A 337 -16.01 8.06 -3.09
C GLN A 337 -17.16 9.08 -3.13
N GLU A 338 -18.05 8.98 -4.12
CA GLU A 338 -19.22 9.87 -4.27
C GLU A 338 -20.25 9.57 -3.17
N GLU A 339 -20.57 8.30 -2.93
CA GLU A 339 -21.49 7.87 -1.85
C GLU A 339 -20.92 8.19 -0.46
N LEU A 340 -19.59 8.06 -0.26
CA LEU A 340 -18.93 8.41 0.99
C LEU A 340 -19.00 9.92 1.28
N ASN A 341 -18.91 10.77 0.25
CA ASN A 341 -19.01 12.22 0.39
C ASN A 341 -20.45 12.65 0.74
N GLU A 342 -21.47 12.09 0.07
CA GLU A 342 -22.88 12.34 0.43
C GLU A 342 -23.18 11.94 1.87
N GLN A 343 -22.65 10.79 2.33
CA GLN A 343 -22.95 10.26 3.67
C GLN A 343 -22.26 11.04 4.80
N ASN A 344 -21.12 11.69 4.53
CA ASN A 344 -20.37 12.46 5.52
C ASN A 344 -20.54 14.00 5.39
N GLY A 345 -21.22 14.48 4.34
CA GLY A 345 -21.58 15.89 4.16
C GLY A 345 -20.41 16.81 3.79
N TRP A 346 -19.57 16.38 2.84
CA TRP A 346 -18.42 17.14 2.30
C TRP A 346 -18.69 17.66 0.88
#